data_AF-A0A7C9ERD3-F1
#
_entry.id   AF-A0A7C9ERD3-F1
#
_cell.length_a   1.000
_cell.length_b   1.000
_cell.length_c   1.000
_cell.angle_alpha   90.00
_cell.angle_beta   90.00
_cell.angle_gamma   90.00
#
_symmetry.space_group_name_H-M   'P 1'
#
loop_
_entity.id
_entity.type
_entity.pdbx_description
1 polymer ?
#
loop_
_entity_poly.entity_id
_entity_poly.type
_entity_poly.pdbx_seq_one_letter_code
_entity_poly.pdbx_strand_id
1 'polypeptide(L)'
;MDKSRRRAASNRAMEENTLAILDSFCTHNSSHVHDDRLAFLEAVRSASIVPENGNPPTEKMMEAVFEILREAKSLELIIASYKLLTDLEEHFPRVYLSDGDVKSSLEKPTSLVVIEEAWSPFSVVSDVTANNKHAANKRSKEPIDSAGFHLLLEGLTEVTSAPESSEIMLDILANMLLFQYLVNVLKGDFLARNQTFLRSSDWISLRECLLNKLLGSRRINYKGFVKDCLFTMCKRFSSYSPLNHCSGPAETSLPQLYNDSDAAIALALPEIAKSTHEAVQNLLVMMTNLDSSRKKADIEGLTTRTDGIRTPVMELILDTLSYDKDMISPFLQVFDEPKLKLEIVSQYFHKYTAKPPTRNQRSSVPQDDPTVTGFFKCFLNSASTKGIVKKIGAKAVQVLLAHALQACMLLPPEQLVEGISELNAATKSNPLDTICKNVISAFTRLKETDKNMEILPIGKEAVFTAATILSARK
;
A
#
# COMPACT_ATOMS: atom_id res chain seq x y z
N MET A 1 -10.95 -3.15 -42.74
CA MET A 1 -9.55 -2.89 -43.13
C MET A 1 -9.23 -1.40 -43.28
N ASP A 2 -10.02 -0.61 -44.00
CA ASP A 2 -9.65 0.78 -44.33
C ASP A 2 -9.62 1.76 -43.13
N LYS A 3 -10.52 1.58 -42.13
CA LYS A 3 -10.52 2.40 -40.89
C LYS A 3 -9.31 2.14 -39.98
N SER A 4 -8.84 0.90 -39.89
CA SER A 4 -7.68 0.52 -39.07
C SER A 4 -6.37 1.06 -39.66
N ARG A 5 -6.22 1.02 -41.00
CA ARG A 5 -5.07 1.62 -41.70
C ARG A 5 -5.00 3.14 -41.54
N ARG A 6 -6.14 3.83 -41.61
CA ARG A 6 -6.21 5.29 -41.38
C ARG A 6 -5.88 5.67 -39.94
N ARG A 7 -6.34 4.90 -38.95
CA ARG A 7 -5.97 5.10 -37.53
C ARG A 7 -4.48 4.90 -37.29
N ALA A 8 -3.89 3.84 -37.84
CA ALA A 8 -2.46 3.58 -37.71
C ALA A 8 -1.59 4.68 -38.34
N ALA A 9 -1.97 5.20 -39.52
CA ALA A 9 -1.27 6.30 -40.17
C ALA A 9 -1.42 7.63 -39.40
N SER A 10 -2.61 7.90 -38.86
CA SER A 10 -2.87 9.09 -38.01
C SER A 10 -2.08 9.04 -36.72
N ASN A 11 -2.00 7.88 -36.05
CA ASN A 11 -1.24 7.72 -34.81
C ASN A 11 0.26 7.88 -35.05
N ARG A 12 0.78 7.41 -36.20
CA ARG A 12 2.19 7.60 -36.56
C ARG A 12 2.53 9.06 -36.81
N ALA A 13 1.70 9.79 -37.57
CA ALA A 13 1.92 11.21 -37.82
C ALA A 13 1.82 12.05 -36.52
N MET A 14 0.89 11.69 -35.64
CA MET A 14 0.77 12.29 -34.31
C MET A 14 1.99 12.00 -33.43
N GLU A 15 2.47 10.76 -33.40
CA GLU A 15 3.70 10.37 -32.70
C GLU A 15 4.89 11.20 -33.20
N GLU A 16 5.12 11.22 -34.52
CA GLU A 16 6.25 11.95 -35.13
C GLU A 16 6.19 13.44 -34.79
N ASN A 17 5.02 14.09 -34.92
CA ASN A 17 4.87 15.50 -34.60
C ASN A 17 5.08 15.80 -33.11
N THR A 18 4.60 14.93 -32.23
CA THR A 18 4.70 15.14 -30.77
C THR A 18 6.12 14.89 -30.29
N LEU A 19 6.77 13.82 -30.75
CA LEU A 19 8.17 13.53 -30.43
C LEU A 19 9.13 14.53 -31.07
N ALA A 20 8.78 15.14 -32.21
CA ALA A 20 9.59 16.18 -32.83
C ALA A 20 9.77 17.41 -31.94
N ILE A 21 8.83 17.66 -31.00
CA ILE A 21 9.02 18.66 -29.95
C ILE A 21 10.33 18.32 -29.24
N LEU A 22 10.48 17.08 -28.74
CA LEU A 22 11.66 16.55 -28.05
C LEU A 22 12.93 16.37 -28.91
N ASP A 23 12.85 16.38 -30.25
CA ASP A 23 14.01 16.21 -31.15
C ASP A 23 14.68 17.54 -31.53
N SER A 24 14.05 18.68 -31.28
CA SER A 24 14.69 20.02 -31.39
C SER A 24 15.88 20.22 -30.41
N PHE A 25 16.25 19.17 -29.67
CA PHE A 25 17.05 19.17 -28.45
C PHE A 25 18.53 18.80 -28.65
N CYS A 26 18.92 18.30 -29.83
CA CYS A 26 20.29 17.78 -30.04
C CYS A 26 21.41 18.85 -30.06
N THR A 27 21.12 20.11 -29.75
CA THR A 27 22.12 21.17 -29.59
C THR A 27 22.12 21.70 -28.16
N HIS A 28 23.17 21.33 -27.42
CA HIS A 28 23.36 21.54 -25.98
C HIS A 28 23.03 22.96 -25.46
N ASN A 29 22.40 22.99 -24.27
CA ASN A 29 22.28 24.14 -23.35
C ASN A 29 21.45 25.34 -23.85
N SER A 30 20.22 25.11 -24.31
CA SER A 30 19.26 26.20 -24.47
C SER A 30 18.36 26.32 -23.23
N SER A 31 18.00 27.54 -22.86
CA SER A 31 17.02 27.86 -21.82
C SER A 31 15.61 27.28 -22.07
N HIS A 32 15.40 26.60 -23.20
CA HIS A 32 14.11 26.14 -23.69
C HIS A 32 13.79 24.67 -23.38
N VAL A 33 14.75 23.88 -22.91
CA VAL A 33 14.54 22.44 -22.62
C VAL A 33 13.39 22.20 -21.63
N HIS A 34 13.23 23.10 -20.66
CA HIS A 34 12.12 23.02 -19.71
C HIS A 34 10.77 23.26 -20.40
N ASP A 35 10.66 24.35 -21.15
CA ASP A 35 9.43 24.75 -21.85
C ASP A 35 9.04 23.73 -22.92
N ASP A 36 10.01 23.17 -23.62
CA ASP A 36 9.77 22.15 -24.64
C ASP A 36 9.28 20.83 -24.02
N ARG A 37 9.82 20.43 -22.86
CA ARG A 37 9.32 19.27 -22.10
C ARG A 37 7.88 19.53 -21.64
N LEU A 38 7.54 20.73 -21.16
CA LEU A 38 6.16 21.08 -20.82
C LEU A 38 5.24 21.09 -22.04
N ALA A 39 5.67 21.67 -23.16
CA ALA A 39 4.92 21.69 -24.41
C ALA A 39 4.68 20.27 -24.94
N PHE A 40 5.65 19.38 -24.80
CA PHE A 40 5.49 17.96 -25.10
C PHE A 40 4.42 17.31 -24.22
N LEU A 41 4.49 17.48 -22.89
CA LEU A 41 3.48 16.92 -21.97
C LEU A 41 2.08 17.44 -22.30
N GLU A 42 1.93 18.72 -22.60
CA GLU A 42 0.64 19.32 -22.96
C GLU A 42 0.14 18.83 -24.33
N ALA A 43 1.04 18.62 -25.30
CA ALA A 43 0.68 18.04 -26.59
C ALA A 43 0.17 16.60 -26.45
N VAL A 44 0.80 15.77 -25.61
CA VAL A 44 0.31 14.42 -25.28
C VAL A 44 -1.06 14.50 -24.63
N ARG A 45 -1.24 15.38 -23.63
CA ARG A 45 -2.53 15.61 -22.96
C ARG A 45 -3.64 16.01 -23.95
N SER A 46 -3.34 16.99 -24.80
CA SER A 46 -4.26 17.52 -25.81
C SER A 46 -4.63 16.49 -26.89
N ALA A 47 -3.73 15.58 -27.22
CA ALA A 47 -3.96 14.55 -28.22
C ALA A 47 -4.76 13.35 -27.67
N SER A 48 -4.52 12.97 -26.41
CA SER A 48 -5.01 11.72 -25.85
C SER A 48 -6.14 11.86 -24.84
N ILE A 49 -6.14 12.91 -24.00
CA ILE A 49 -7.11 13.04 -22.90
C ILE A 49 -8.21 14.04 -23.23
N VAL A 50 -7.86 15.21 -23.79
CA VAL A 50 -8.83 16.29 -24.05
C VAL A 50 -9.95 15.91 -25.04
N PRO A 51 -9.70 15.17 -26.14
CA PRO A 51 -10.76 14.82 -27.08
C PRO A 51 -11.69 13.73 -26.52
N GLU A 52 -13.00 13.84 -26.78
CA GLU A 52 -14.01 12.84 -26.34
C GLU A 52 -13.72 11.40 -26.84
N ASN A 53 -12.99 11.26 -27.94
CA ASN A 53 -12.49 9.98 -28.46
C ASN A 53 -10.98 10.06 -28.72
N GLY A 54 -10.23 10.55 -27.72
CA GLY A 54 -8.77 10.60 -27.77
C GLY A 54 -8.16 9.24 -28.06
N ASN A 55 -7.05 9.24 -28.81
CA ASN A 55 -6.32 8.00 -29.07
C ASN A 55 -5.33 7.76 -27.94
N PRO A 56 -5.11 6.49 -27.52
CA PRO A 56 -4.07 6.18 -26.55
C PRO A 56 -2.71 6.67 -27.08
N PRO A 57 -1.85 7.26 -26.24
CA PRO A 57 -0.49 7.61 -26.63
C PRO A 57 0.26 6.37 -27.10
N THR A 58 1.26 6.57 -27.96
CA THR A 58 2.11 5.46 -28.39
C THR A 58 3.11 5.09 -27.29
N GLU A 59 3.71 3.91 -27.41
CA GLU A 59 4.72 3.41 -26.48
C GLU A 59 5.85 4.42 -26.24
N LYS A 60 6.39 5.00 -27.32
CA LYS A 60 7.45 6.01 -27.24
C LYS A 60 7.01 7.30 -26.55
N MET A 61 5.76 7.71 -26.75
CA MET A 61 5.22 8.89 -26.07
C MET A 61 5.12 8.61 -24.56
N MET A 62 4.62 7.43 -24.17
CA MET A 62 4.57 7.01 -22.76
C MET A 62 5.96 6.93 -22.13
N GLU A 63 6.92 6.32 -22.83
CA GLU A 63 8.33 6.25 -22.40
C GLU A 63 8.92 7.65 -22.17
N ALA A 64 8.67 8.58 -23.09
CA ALA A 64 9.17 9.95 -22.97
C ALA A 64 8.55 10.69 -21.79
N VAL A 65 7.23 10.58 -21.55
CA VAL A 65 6.58 11.16 -20.36
C VAL A 65 7.19 10.57 -19.08
N PHE A 66 7.41 9.26 -19.05
CA PHE A 66 8.02 8.57 -17.92
C PHE A 66 9.47 8.97 -17.68
N GLU A 67 10.26 9.13 -18.74
CA GLU A 67 11.63 9.63 -18.69
C GLU A 67 11.68 11.07 -18.14
N ILE A 68 10.77 11.95 -18.58
CA ILE A 68 10.68 13.32 -18.06
C ILE A 68 10.44 13.31 -16.56
N LEU A 69 9.53 12.48 -16.02
CA LEU A 69 9.31 12.38 -14.57
C LEU A 69 10.60 12.01 -13.82
N ARG A 70 11.39 11.09 -14.37
CA ARG A 70 12.60 10.56 -13.72
C ARG A 70 13.80 11.48 -13.80
N GLU A 71 13.86 12.34 -14.81
CA GLU A 71 14.97 13.27 -15.05
C GLU A 71 14.59 14.74 -14.77
N ALA A 72 13.37 15.00 -14.30
CA ALA A 72 12.89 16.36 -14.09
C ALA A 72 13.69 17.05 -12.97
N LYS A 73 14.12 18.27 -13.25
CA LYS A 73 14.84 19.15 -12.32
C LYS A 73 14.00 20.35 -11.86
N SER A 74 12.70 20.31 -12.12
CA SER A 74 11.75 21.34 -11.69
C SER A 74 10.50 20.70 -11.11
N LEU A 75 9.93 21.35 -10.10
CA LEU A 75 8.69 20.89 -9.47
C LEU A 75 7.54 20.83 -10.49
N GLU A 76 7.48 21.79 -11.41
CA GLU A 76 6.45 21.84 -12.45
C GLU A 76 6.49 20.62 -13.37
N LEU A 77 7.67 20.25 -13.88
CA LEU A 77 7.83 19.06 -14.73
C LEU A 77 7.52 17.77 -13.99
N ILE A 78 7.94 17.67 -12.71
CA ILE A 78 7.65 16.49 -11.88
C ILE A 78 6.14 16.32 -11.73
N ILE A 79 5.44 17.39 -11.33
CA ILE A 79 4.00 17.35 -11.08
C ILE A 79 3.21 17.15 -12.38
N ALA A 80 3.58 17.84 -13.47
CA ALA A 80 2.92 17.72 -14.76
C ALA A 80 3.06 16.30 -15.33
N SER A 81 4.27 15.72 -15.28
CA SER A 81 4.51 14.35 -15.76
C SER A 81 3.75 13.32 -14.92
N TYR A 82 3.80 13.43 -13.59
CA TYR A 82 3.07 12.53 -12.70
C TYR A 82 1.56 12.56 -12.94
N LYS A 83 0.98 13.77 -13.04
CA LYS A 83 -0.45 13.94 -13.32
C LYS A 83 -0.82 13.35 -14.67
N LEU A 84 -0.04 13.65 -15.71
CA LEU A 84 -0.30 13.13 -17.05
C LEU A 84 -0.25 11.60 -17.08
N LEU A 85 0.75 10.97 -16.46
CA LEU A 85 0.84 9.51 -16.38
C LEU A 85 -0.35 8.90 -15.65
N THR A 86 -0.79 9.53 -14.56
CA THR A 86 -1.96 9.09 -13.78
C THR A 86 -3.25 9.22 -14.58
N ASP A 87 -3.45 10.38 -15.23
CA ASP A 87 -4.62 10.62 -16.08
C ASP A 87 -4.66 9.61 -17.24
N LEU A 88 -3.52 9.32 -17.87
CA LEU A 88 -3.41 8.35 -18.97
C LEU A 88 -3.73 6.92 -18.54
N GLU A 89 -3.26 6.50 -17.36
CA GLU A 89 -3.59 5.17 -16.81
C GLU A 89 -5.09 5.03 -16.51
N GLU A 90 -5.74 6.11 -16.05
CA GLU A 90 -7.18 6.12 -15.80
C GLU A 90 -8.00 6.08 -17.11
N HIS A 91 -7.59 6.84 -18.12
CA HIS A 91 -8.30 6.92 -19.41
C HIS A 91 -8.07 5.68 -20.30
N PHE A 92 -6.88 5.08 -20.22
CA PHE A 92 -6.47 3.95 -21.04
C PHE A 92 -5.91 2.79 -20.18
N PRO A 93 -6.72 2.20 -19.28
CA PRO A 93 -6.24 1.15 -18.40
C PRO A 93 -5.84 -0.09 -19.19
N ARG A 94 -4.67 -0.66 -18.88
CA ARG A 94 -4.19 -1.88 -19.55
C ARG A 94 -5.11 -3.08 -19.31
N VAL A 95 -5.69 -3.15 -18.10
CA VAL A 95 -6.56 -4.24 -17.69
C VAL A 95 -7.81 -3.66 -17.06
N TYR A 96 -8.97 -4.01 -17.60
CA TYR A 96 -10.25 -3.53 -17.12
C TYR A 96 -11.34 -4.60 -17.31
N LEU A 97 -12.47 -4.37 -16.65
CA LEU A 97 -13.65 -5.21 -16.78
C LEU A 97 -14.60 -4.56 -17.79
N SER A 98 -14.91 -5.26 -18.88
CA SER A 98 -15.90 -4.78 -19.85
C SER A 98 -17.31 -5.16 -19.40
N ASP A 99 -18.17 -4.15 -19.24
CA ASP A 99 -19.60 -4.39 -19.15
C ASP A 99 -20.09 -4.92 -20.49
N GLY A 100 -20.81 -6.04 -20.47
CA GLY A 100 -21.44 -6.58 -21.67
C GLY A 100 -22.45 -5.57 -22.23
N ASP A 101 -22.49 -5.41 -23.56
CA ASP A 101 -23.40 -4.49 -24.25
C ASP A 101 -24.80 -4.44 -23.62
N VAL A 102 -25.21 -3.23 -23.21
CA VAL A 102 -26.48 -2.88 -22.52
C VAL A 102 -27.75 -3.27 -23.32
N LYS A 103 -27.62 -3.90 -24.49
CA LYS A 103 -28.73 -4.21 -25.40
C LYS A 103 -29.26 -5.64 -25.36
N SER A 104 -28.78 -6.51 -24.45
CA SER A 104 -29.42 -7.82 -24.25
C SER A 104 -29.42 -8.23 -22.78
N SER A 105 -30.59 -8.16 -22.16
CA SER A 105 -30.89 -8.63 -20.81
C SER A 105 -30.74 -10.15 -20.67
N LEU A 106 -29.70 -10.58 -19.94
CA LEU A 106 -29.66 -11.65 -18.91
C LEU A 106 -28.17 -11.83 -18.58
N GLU A 107 -27.76 -11.53 -17.34
CA GLU A 107 -26.49 -11.93 -16.70
C GLU A 107 -25.36 -12.38 -17.65
N LYS A 108 -24.80 -11.46 -18.45
CA LYS A 108 -23.51 -11.74 -19.09
C LYS A 108 -22.41 -11.44 -18.08
N PRO A 109 -21.48 -12.38 -17.83
CA PRO A 109 -20.37 -12.12 -16.93
C PRO A 109 -19.52 -10.99 -17.51
N THR A 110 -19.21 -9.99 -16.68
CA THR A 110 -18.25 -8.94 -16.99
C THR A 110 -16.94 -9.60 -17.42
N SER A 111 -16.50 -9.40 -18.66
CA SER A 111 -15.32 -10.07 -19.19
C SER A 111 -14.07 -9.24 -18.90
N LEU A 112 -13.02 -9.88 -18.40
CA LEU A 112 -11.71 -9.24 -18.25
C LEU A 112 -11.11 -8.97 -19.62
N VAL A 113 -10.75 -7.71 -19.88
CA VAL A 113 -10.03 -7.29 -21.08
C VAL A 113 -8.59 -6.94 -20.68
N VAL A 114 -7.63 -7.50 -21.41
CA VAL A 114 -6.20 -7.23 -21.25
C VAL A 114 -5.69 -6.72 -22.59
N ILE A 115 -5.15 -5.51 -22.62
CA ILE A 115 -4.52 -4.93 -23.81
C ILE A 115 -3.03 -5.30 -23.77
N GLU A 116 -2.64 -6.33 -24.51
CA GLU A 116 -1.26 -6.85 -24.49
C GLU A 116 -0.25 -5.84 -25.06
N GLU A 117 -0.66 -5.02 -26.02
CA GLU A 117 0.20 -4.02 -26.67
C GLU A 117 0.30 -2.69 -25.91
N ALA A 118 -0.36 -2.56 -24.75
CA ALA A 118 -0.25 -1.35 -23.95
C ALA A 118 1.12 -1.26 -23.27
N TRP A 119 1.71 -0.06 -23.27
CA TRP A 119 2.96 0.20 -22.58
C TRP A 119 2.86 -0.10 -21.08
N SER A 120 3.97 -0.52 -20.48
CA SER A 120 4.07 -0.82 -19.05
C SER A 120 5.30 -0.15 -18.45
N PRO A 121 5.17 0.53 -17.30
CA PRO A 121 6.32 1.09 -16.59
C PRO A 121 7.17 0.02 -15.89
N PHE A 122 6.77 -1.25 -15.97
CA PHE A 122 7.51 -2.38 -15.40
C PHE A 122 8.08 -3.32 -16.47
N SER A 123 9.34 -3.69 -16.32
CA SER A 123 9.98 -4.77 -17.09
C SER A 123 9.93 -6.08 -16.30
N VAL A 124 8.74 -6.69 -16.21
CA VAL A 124 8.59 -7.96 -15.48
C VAL A 124 8.89 -9.15 -16.38
N VAL A 125 10.19 -9.42 -16.59
CA VAL A 125 10.66 -10.55 -17.41
C VAL A 125 10.59 -11.85 -16.58
N SER A 126 10.02 -12.90 -17.17
CA SER A 126 10.12 -14.27 -16.61
C SER A 126 11.58 -14.74 -16.65
N ASP A 127 12.12 -15.17 -15.51
CA ASP A 127 13.54 -15.48 -15.24
C ASP A 127 14.22 -16.50 -16.20
N VAL A 128 13.51 -17.04 -17.18
CA VAL A 128 14.05 -18.03 -18.15
C VAL A 128 15.00 -17.39 -19.17
N THR A 129 14.95 -16.07 -19.41
CA THR A 129 15.77 -15.39 -20.44
C THR A 129 16.68 -14.27 -19.93
N ALA A 130 16.66 -13.96 -18.63
CA ALA A 130 17.38 -12.82 -18.07
C ALA A 130 18.87 -13.13 -17.81
N ASN A 131 19.63 -13.40 -18.87
CA ASN A 131 21.08 -13.49 -18.78
C ASN A 131 21.68 -12.08 -18.78
N ASN A 132 22.48 -11.80 -17.74
CA ASN A 132 23.22 -10.56 -17.46
C ASN A 132 23.70 -9.79 -18.71
N LYS A 133 22.95 -8.77 -19.11
CA LYS A 133 23.50 -7.57 -19.78
C LYS A 133 22.67 -6.37 -19.34
N HIS A 134 23.34 -5.44 -18.67
CA HIS A 134 23.07 -4.00 -18.53
C HIS A 134 23.50 -3.51 -17.13
N ALA A 135 24.77 -3.75 -16.82
CA ALA A 135 25.48 -2.95 -15.83
C ALA A 135 25.91 -1.63 -16.51
N ALA A 136 25.47 -0.52 -15.92
CA ALA A 136 25.95 0.85 -16.11
C ALA A 136 25.72 1.49 -17.50
N ASN A 137 24.84 2.51 -17.53
CA ASN A 137 24.77 3.63 -18.50
C ASN A 137 23.57 3.76 -19.47
N LYS A 138 22.38 3.21 -19.18
CA LYS A 138 21.13 3.59 -19.87
C LYS A 138 19.91 3.69 -18.92
N ARG A 139 20.08 4.32 -17.76
CA ARG A 139 19.13 4.14 -16.65
C ARG A 139 17.77 4.82 -16.78
N SER A 140 17.57 5.84 -17.62
CA SER A 140 16.35 6.67 -17.59
C SER A 140 15.23 6.23 -18.56
N LYS A 141 15.58 5.57 -19.66
CA LYS A 141 14.62 5.12 -20.69
C LYS A 141 13.96 3.77 -20.40
N GLU A 142 14.64 2.92 -19.64
CA GLU A 142 14.17 1.55 -19.42
C GLU A 142 13.05 1.51 -18.36
N PRO A 143 12.00 0.68 -18.56
CA PRO A 143 11.00 0.40 -17.54
C PRO A 143 11.65 -0.11 -16.24
N ILE A 144 10.95 0.06 -15.12
CA ILE A 144 11.46 -0.32 -13.81
C ILE A 144 11.38 -1.83 -13.65
N ASP A 145 12.53 -2.45 -13.38
CA ASP A 145 12.59 -3.85 -13.03
C ASP A 145 12.32 -4.07 -11.53
N SER A 146 12.21 -5.34 -11.12
CA SER A 146 11.85 -5.67 -9.74
C SER A 146 12.88 -5.16 -8.72
N ALA A 147 14.18 -5.15 -9.05
CA ALA A 147 15.22 -4.60 -8.19
C ALA A 147 15.12 -3.07 -8.09
N GLY A 148 14.89 -2.38 -9.22
CA GLY A 148 14.69 -0.94 -9.27
C GLY A 148 13.49 -0.49 -8.44
N PHE A 149 12.40 -1.26 -8.41
CA PHE A 149 11.26 -0.97 -7.57
C PHE A 149 11.57 -1.10 -6.06
N HIS A 150 12.34 -2.13 -5.67
CA HIS A 150 12.79 -2.27 -4.28
C HIS A 150 13.75 -1.13 -3.90
N LEU A 151 14.73 -0.80 -4.75
CA LEU A 151 15.63 0.34 -4.52
C LEU A 151 14.90 1.67 -4.39
N LEU A 152 13.83 1.87 -5.17
CA LEU A 152 12.99 3.07 -5.05
C LEU A 152 12.36 3.15 -3.65
N LEU A 153 11.81 2.05 -3.14
CA LEU A 153 11.26 1.97 -1.78
C LEU A 153 12.33 2.19 -0.70
N GLU A 154 13.51 1.58 -0.83
CA GLU A 154 14.64 1.79 0.09
C GLU A 154 15.02 3.28 0.15
N GLY A 155 15.10 3.94 -1.01
CA GLY A 155 15.38 5.37 -1.12
C GLY A 155 14.35 6.25 -0.42
N LEU A 156 13.08 5.84 -0.34
CA LEU A 156 12.06 6.57 0.44
C LEU A 156 12.33 6.52 1.95
N THR A 157 13.00 5.48 2.44
CA THR A 157 13.32 5.36 3.86
C THR A 157 14.50 6.24 4.25
N GLU A 158 15.55 6.36 3.42
CA GLU A 158 16.82 6.97 3.81
C GLU A 158 16.78 8.49 4.03
N VAL A 159 15.70 9.15 3.61
CA VAL A 159 15.47 10.60 3.73
C VAL A 159 15.21 11.00 5.20
N THR A 160 16.27 11.09 5.99
CA THR A 160 16.17 11.36 7.45
C THR A 160 17.06 12.49 7.94
N SER A 161 17.93 13.07 7.11
CA SER A 161 18.54 14.37 7.38
C SER A 161 17.74 15.46 6.68
N ALA A 162 17.62 16.64 7.30
CA ALA A 162 17.06 17.80 6.63
C ALA A 162 17.82 17.99 5.31
N PRO A 163 17.13 17.93 4.16
CA PRO A 163 17.80 18.00 2.87
C PRO A 163 18.52 19.35 2.77
N GLU A 164 19.84 19.29 2.60
CA GLU A 164 20.72 20.47 2.62
C GLU A 164 20.56 21.33 1.36
N SER A 165 19.92 20.80 0.31
CA SER A 165 19.71 21.50 -0.97
C SER A 165 18.33 21.25 -1.59
N SER A 166 17.90 22.21 -2.41
CA SER A 166 16.66 22.15 -3.21
C SER A 166 16.65 20.99 -4.21
N GLU A 167 17.81 20.66 -4.80
CA GLU A 167 17.97 19.55 -5.75
C GLU A 167 17.69 18.20 -5.07
N ILE A 168 18.20 17.98 -3.86
CA ILE A 168 17.91 16.77 -3.08
C ILE A 168 16.41 16.67 -2.76
N MET A 169 15.76 17.78 -2.40
CA MET A 169 14.32 17.79 -2.15
C MET A 169 13.49 17.43 -3.38
N LEU A 170 13.89 17.92 -4.55
CA LEU A 170 13.23 17.59 -5.82
C LEU A 170 13.38 16.11 -6.17
N ASP A 171 14.58 15.53 -6.00
CA ASP A 171 14.82 14.11 -6.24
C ASP A 171 13.96 13.23 -5.32
N ILE A 172 13.85 13.60 -4.03
CA ILE A 172 12.98 12.91 -3.07
C ILE A 172 11.52 12.96 -3.54
N LEU A 173 11.06 14.14 -3.93
CA LEU A 173 9.68 14.37 -4.37
C LEU A 173 9.37 13.60 -5.66
N ALA A 174 10.28 13.61 -6.63
CA ALA A 174 10.18 12.84 -7.86
C ALA A 174 10.09 11.33 -7.57
N ASN A 175 10.95 10.81 -6.69
CA ASN A 175 10.93 9.39 -6.28
C ASN A 175 9.63 9.02 -5.56
N MET A 176 9.13 9.89 -4.68
CA MET A 176 7.85 9.70 -3.99
C MET A 176 6.68 9.58 -4.97
N LEU A 177 6.58 10.50 -5.94
CA LEU A 177 5.52 10.49 -6.94
C LEU A 177 5.66 9.35 -7.94
N LEU A 178 6.89 9.02 -8.36
CA LEU A 178 7.18 7.85 -9.17
C LEU A 178 6.72 6.57 -8.47
N PHE A 179 7.04 6.41 -7.19
CA PHE A 179 6.58 5.27 -6.41
C PHE A 179 5.05 5.20 -6.33
N GLN A 180 4.38 6.33 -6.06
CA GLN A 180 2.93 6.41 -6.04
C GLN A 180 2.31 5.98 -7.38
N TYR A 181 2.84 6.48 -8.50
CA TYR A 181 2.38 6.11 -9.84
C TYR A 181 2.53 4.61 -10.11
N LEU A 182 3.69 4.03 -9.79
CA LEU A 182 3.95 2.60 -9.96
C LEU A 182 2.98 1.74 -9.14
N VAL A 183 2.71 2.12 -7.89
CA VAL A 183 1.73 1.42 -7.04
C VAL A 183 0.32 1.53 -7.65
N ASN A 184 -0.06 2.68 -8.21
CA ASN A 184 -1.35 2.84 -8.89
C ASN A 184 -1.49 1.90 -10.10
N VAL A 185 -0.43 1.74 -10.90
CA VAL A 185 -0.40 0.79 -12.03
C VAL A 185 -0.53 -0.66 -11.55
N LEU A 186 0.18 -1.03 -10.47
CA LEU A 186 0.01 -2.35 -9.85
C LEU A 186 -1.43 -2.58 -9.37
N LYS A 187 -2.04 -1.53 -8.80
CA LYS A 187 -3.41 -1.56 -8.26
C LYS A 187 -4.46 -1.75 -9.34
N GLY A 188 -4.38 -0.97 -10.43
CA GLY A 188 -5.31 -1.10 -11.55
C GLY A 188 -5.32 -2.53 -12.11
N ASP A 189 -4.14 -3.07 -12.39
CA ASP A 189 -3.96 -4.42 -12.92
C ASP A 189 -4.43 -5.51 -11.95
N PHE A 190 -4.00 -5.44 -10.68
CA PHE A 190 -4.34 -6.43 -9.67
C PHE A 190 -5.84 -6.46 -9.36
N LEU A 191 -6.48 -5.29 -9.17
CA LEU A 191 -7.89 -5.24 -8.77
C LEU A 191 -8.81 -5.85 -9.83
N ALA A 192 -8.61 -5.52 -11.11
CA ALA A 192 -9.42 -6.08 -12.19
C ALA A 192 -9.29 -7.61 -12.26
N ARG A 193 -8.05 -8.13 -12.22
CA ARG A 193 -7.78 -9.57 -12.26
C ARG A 193 -8.28 -10.31 -11.01
N ASN A 194 -8.12 -9.71 -9.84
CA ASN A 194 -8.57 -10.30 -8.58
C ASN A 194 -10.10 -10.36 -8.50
N GLN A 195 -10.79 -9.33 -8.99
CA GLN A 195 -12.26 -9.36 -9.10
C GLN A 195 -12.74 -10.46 -10.05
N THR A 196 -12.06 -10.67 -11.18
CA THR A 196 -12.34 -11.80 -12.08
C THR A 196 -12.14 -13.13 -11.37
N PHE A 197 -10.99 -13.33 -10.71
CA PHE A 197 -10.71 -14.56 -9.95
C PHE A 197 -11.79 -14.85 -8.89
N LEU A 198 -12.20 -13.84 -8.12
CA LEU A 198 -13.23 -14.04 -7.10
C LEU A 198 -14.59 -14.47 -7.66
N ARG A 199 -14.87 -14.17 -8.94
CA ARG A 199 -16.13 -14.53 -9.63
C ARG A 199 -16.03 -15.82 -10.43
N SER A 200 -14.92 -16.07 -11.13
CA SER A 200 -14.77 -17.17 -12.09
C SER A 200 -13.79 -18.25 -11.65
N SER A 201 -13.11 -18.08 -10.51
CA SER A 201 -11.98 -18.92 -10.08
C SER A 201 -10.84 -19.00 -11.12
N ASP A 202 -10.69 -17.98 -11.98
CA ASP A 202 -9.58 -17.90 -12.93
C ASP A 202 -8.27 -17.49 -12.24
N TRP A 203 -7.62 -18.47 -11.61
CA TRP A 203 -6.33 -18.27 -10.93
C TRP A 203 -5.23 -17.88 -11.92
N ILE A 204 -5.29 -18.36 -13.16
CA ILE A 204 -4.25 -18.09 -14.16
C ILE A 204 -4.19 -16.59 -14.43
N SER A 205 -5.33 -15.94 -14.65
CA SER A 205 -5.36 -14.49 -14.88
C SER A 205 -4.82 -13.69 -13.69
N LEU A 206 -5.15 -14.09 -12.46
CA LEU A 206 -4.63 -13.43 -11.26
C LEU A 206 -3.13 -13.68 -11.07
N ARG A 207 -2.64 -14.89 -11.33
CA ARG A 207 -1.22 -15.23 -11.28
C ARG A 207 -0.41 -14.37 -12.25
N GLU A 208 -0.99 -14.04 -13.41
CA GLU A 208 -0.34 -13.20 -14.42
C GLU A 208 -0.34 -11.70 -14.09
N CYS A 209 -0.97 -11.27 -12.98
CA CYS A 209 -0.96 -9.86 -12.57
C CYS A 209 0.46 -9.34 -12.29
N LEU A 210 0.68 -8.05 -12.56
CA LEU A 210 1.98 -7.41 -12.35
C LEU A 210 2.47 -7.57 -10.91
N LEU A 211 1.57 -7.43 -9.95
CA LEU A 211 1.90 -7.56 -8.53
C LEU A 211 2.47 -8.95 -8.21
N ASN A 212 1.82 -10.02 -8.67
CA ASN A 212 2.30 -11.38 -8.42
C ASN A 212 3.63 -11.65 -9.12
N LYS A 213 3.79 -11.19 -10.35
CA LYS A 213 5.07 -11.33 -11.09
C LYS A 213 6.21 -10.54 -10.44
N LEU A 214 5.94 -9.33 -9.96
CA LEU A 214 6.90 -8.48 -9.25
C LEU A 214 7.37 -9.16 -7.97
N LEU A 215 6.44 -9.61 -7.13
CA LEU A 215 6.74 -10.24 -5.83
C LEU A 215 7.34 -11.65 -5.97
N GLY A 216 7.09 -12.33 -7.10
CA GLY A 216 7.68 -13.62 -7.43
C GLY A 216 9.11 -13.52 -8.00
N SER A 217 9.60 -12.32 -8.29
CA SER A 217 10.93 -12.11 -8.85
C SER A 217 12.03 -12.42 -7.83
N ARG A 218 13.05 -13.18 -8.27
CA ARG A 218 14.25 -13.46 -7.46
C ARG A 218 15.10 -12.23 -7.17
N ARG A 219 14.85 -11.13 -7.90
CA ARG A 219 15.57 -9.86 -7.74
C ARG A 219 15.10 -9.05 -6.54
N ILE A 220 13.96 -9.41 -5.94
CA ILE A 220 13.46 -8.78 -4.72
C ILE A 220 13.77 -9.69 -3.53
N ASN A 221 14.49 -9.16 -2.53
CA ASN A 221 14.53 -9.80 -1.23
C ASN A 221 13.19 -9.57 -0.53
N TYR A 222 12.21 -10.45 -0.77
CA TYR A 222 10.83 -10.26 -0.34
C TYR A 222 10.66 -9.97 1.16
N LYS A 223 11.45 -10.62 2.03
CA LYS A 223 11.43 -10.33 3.47
C LYS A 223 11.95 -8.92 3.79
N GLY A 224 13.05 -8.51 3.14
CA GLY A 224 13.59 -7.15 3.24
C GLY A 224 12.58 -6.12 2.72
N PHE A 225 11.99 -6.39 1.56
CA PHE A 225 10.99 -5.53 0.94
C PHE A 225 9.78 -5.24 1.84
N VAL A 226 9.19 -6.28 2.46
CA VAL A 226 8.10 -6.08 3.42
C VAL A 226 8.59 -5.25 4.60
N LYS A 227 9.75 -5.58 5.17
CA LYS A 227 10.35 -4.81 6.26
C LYS A 227 10.49 -3.32 5.89
N ASP A 228 10.99 -3.00 4.70
CA ASP A 228 11.18 -1.62 4.24
C ASP A 228 9.85 -0.88 4.04
N CYS A 229 8.78 -1.58 3.63
CA CYS A 229 7.42 -1.01 3.63
C CYS A 229 7.01 -0.58 5.04
N LEU A 230 7.22 -1.43 6.06
CA LEU A 230 6.90 -1.10 7.45
C LEU A 230 7.74 0.08 7.96
N PHE A 231 9.04 0.12 7.66
CA PHE A 231 9.90 1.24 8.05
C PHE A 231 9.48 2.55 7.39
N THR A 232 9.17 2.53 6.09
CA THR A 232 8.66 3.69 5.37
C THR A 232 7.39 4.22 6.04
N MET A 233 6.46 3.32 6.37
CA MET A 233 5.24 3.68 7.10
C MET A 233 5.51 4.30 8.48
N CYS A 234 6.42 3.70 9.26
CA CYS A 234 6.66 4.10 10.64
C CYS A 234 7.47 5.40 10.78
N LYS A 235 8.33 5.74 9.80
CA LYS A 235 9.23 6.92 9.88
C LYS A 235 8.48 8.24 10.05
N ARG A 236 7.23 8.37 9.59
CA ARG A 236 6.37 9.56 9.82
C ARG A 236 6.02 9.80 11.28
N PHE A 237 5.90 8.75 12.09
CA PHE A 237 5.50 8.89 13.50
C PHE A 237 6.57 9.63 14.32
N SER A 238 7.85 9.44 13.99
CA SER A 238 8.95 10.15 14.65
C SER A 238 8.96 11.65 14.33
N SER A 239 8.48 12.06 13.15
CA SER A 239 8.49 13.46 12.70
C SER A 239 7.23 14.25 13.10
N TYR A 240 6.12 13.56 13.42
CA TYR A 240 4.83 14.20 13.75
C TYR A 240 4.36 13.99 15.19
N SER A 241 5.13 13.31 16.06
CA SER A 241 4.74 13.18 17.47
C SER A 241 4.68 14.57 18.14
N PRO A 242 3.50 15.09 18.53
CA PRO A 242 3.38 16.37 19.21
C PRO A 242 3.85 16.29 20.68
N LEU A 243 4.50 15.20 21.07
CA LEU A 243 4.80 14.90 22.47
C LEU A 243 6.29 14.91 22.82
N ASN A 244 7.19 15.29 21.91
CA ASN A 244 8.63 15.23 22.19
C ASN A 244 9.43 16.49 21.86
N HIS A 245 8.81 17.67 22.04
CA HIS A 245 9.54 18.93 22.20
C HIS A 245 9.01 19.70 23.41
N CYS A 246 9.43 19.29 24.61
CA CYS A 246 9.72 20.25 25.66
C CYS A 246 11.05 20.93 25.33
N SER A 247 11.05 21.79 24.32
CA SER A 247 12.03 22.86 24.16
C SER A 247 11.21 24.13 23.97
N GLY A 248 11.37 25.07 24.90
CA GLY A 248 10.59 26.31 24.96
C GLY A 248 10.66 27.13 23.66
N PRO A 249 9.91 28.24 23.59
CA PRO A 249 9.88 29.08 22.40
C PRO A 249 11.26 29.69 22.23
N ALA A 250 12.08 29.09 21.36
CA ALA A 250 13.30 29.73 20.91
C ALA A 250 12.87 30.95 20.09
N GLU A 251 13.35 32.09 20.56
CA GLU A 251 12.99 33.41 20.10
C GLU A 251 13.15 33.56 18.58
N THR A 252 12.25 34.37 18.03
CA THR A 252 12.32 35.01 16.72
C THR A 252 13.76 35.25 16.24
N SER A 253 14.17 34.44 15.28
CA SER A 253 15.13 34.85 14.26
C SER A 253 14.64 34.32 12.92
N LEU A 254 13.82 35.13 12.23
CA LEU A 254 13.75 35.11 10.78
C LEU A 254 15.03 35.79 10.29
N PRO A 255 15.92 35.07 9.60
CA PRO A 255 16.63 35.74 8.53
C PRO A 255 16.70 34.90 7.25
N GLN A 256 16.62 35.65 6.14
CA GLN A 256 16.96 35.34 4.75
C GLN A 256 15.85 34.77 3.87
N LEU A 257 15.58 35.50 2.79
CA LEU A 257 14.72 35.13 1.67
C LEU A 257 15.01 33.68 1.27
N TYR A 258 14.07 32.78 1.53
CA TYR A 258 13.96 31.56 0.75
C TYR A 258 13.64 31.96 -0.70
N ASN A 259 14.31 31.36 -1.67
CA ASN A 259 13.86 31.47 -3.06
C ASN A 259 12.42 30.94 -3.14
N ASP A 260 11.55 31.59 -3.93
CA ASP A 260 10.13 31.20 -4.06
C ASP A 260 9.95 29.71 -4.43
N SER A 261 10.90 29.13 -5.17
CA SER A 261 10.94 27.71 -5.53
C SER A 261 11.12 26.78 -4.32
N ASP A 262 11.97 27.16 -3.36
CA ASP A 262 12.28 26.35 -2.18
C ASP A 262 11.11 26.34 -1.21
N ALA A 263 10.36 27.45 -1.13
CA ALA A 263 9.12 27.54 -0.39
C ALA A 263 8.03 26.62 -0.98
N ALA A 264 7.88 26.59 -2.31
CA ALA A 264 6.90 25.72 -2.97
C ALA A 264 7.18 24.23 -2.73
N ILE A 265 8.45 23.81 -2.81
CA ILE A 265 8.88 22.43 -2.55
C ILE A 265 8.62 22.06 -1.08
N ALA A 266 8.99 22.95 -0.15
CA ALA A 266 8.76 22.74 1.28
C ALA A 266 7.27 22.62 1.63
N LEU A 267 6.39 23.34 0.91
CA LEU A 267 4.94 23.25 1.08
C LEU A 267 4.33 21.97 0.48
N ALA A 268 4.86 21.49 -0.64
CA ALA A 268 4.35 20.30 -1.32
C ALA A 268 4.76 18.98 -0.64
N LEU A 269 5.98 18.94 -0.07
CA LEU A 269 6.58 17.72 0.47
C LEU A 269 5.72 17.00 1.54
N PRO A 270 5.07 17.67 2.51
CA PRO A 270 4.26 16.98 3.52
C PRO A 270 3.06 16.22 2.95
N GLU A 271 2.39 16.80 1.95
CA GLU A 271 1.21 16.19 1.32
C GLU A 271 1.63 15.04 0.40
N ILE A 272 2.70 15.22 -0.38
CA ILE A 272 3.24 14.15 -1.22
C ILE A 272 3.75 12.99 -0.37
N ALA A 273 4.46 13.28 0.73
CA ALA A 273 4.86 12.27 1.69
C ALA A 273 3.62 11.52 2.18
N LYS A 274 2.54 12.21 2.59
CA LYS A 274 1.29 11.56 3.01
C LYS A 274 0.74 10.60 1.95
N SER A 275 0.61 11.04 0.71
CA SER A 275 0.13 10.19 -0.39
C SER A 275 1.07 9.01 -0.67
N THR A 276 2.39 9.17 -0.48
CA THR A 276 3.34 8.05 -0.57
C THR A 276 3.11 7.02 0.53
N HIS A 277 2.81 7.43 1.76
CA HIS A 277 2.47 6.49 2.84
C HIS A 277 1.19 5.72 2.50
N GLU A 278 0.17 6.40 1.97
CA GLU A 278 -1.06 5.76 1.50
C GLU A 278 -0.78 4.76 0.37
N ALA A 279 0.15 5.07 -0.54
CA ALA A 279 0.59 4.14 -1.58
C ALA A 279 1.30 2.90 -0.99
N VAL A 280 2.20 3.06 -0.01
CA VAL A 280 2.84 1.93 0.68
C VAL A 280 1.80 1.06 1.40
N GLN A 281 0.83 1.68 2.07
CA GLN A 281 -0.27 0.96 2.71
C GLN A 281 -1.10 0.19 1.69
N ASN A 282 -1.52 0.84 0.60
CA ASN A 282 -2.26 0.19 -0.50
C ASN A 282 -1.51 -1.01 -1.05
N LEU A 283 -0.19 -0.89 -1.22
CA LEU A 283 0.67 -1.98 -1.64
C LEU A 283 0.60 -3.16 -0.66
N LEU A 284 0.79 -2.93 0.64
CA LEU A 284 0.68 -4.00 1.66
C LEU A 284 -0.71 -4.66 1.65
N VAL A 285 -1.78 -3.87 1.54
CA VAL A 285 -3.16 -4.37 1.45
C VAL A 285 -3.33 -5.29 0.23
N MET A 286 -2.84 -4.87 -0.94
CA MET A 286 -2.89 -5.68 -2.15
C MET A 286 -2.08 -6.98 -2.02
N MET A 287 -0.90 -6.90 -1.40
CA MET A 287 -0.07 -8.07 -1.17
C MET A 287 -0.75 -9.09 -0.23
N THR A 288 -1.45 -8.63 0.81
CA THR A 288 -2.25 -9.49 1.70
C THR A 288 -3.46 -10.07 0.99
N ASN A 289 -4.17 -9.27 0.18
CA ASN A 289 -5.30 -9.76 -0.63
C ASN A 289 -4.86 -10.83 -1.63
N LEU A 290 -3.68 -10.66 -2.23
CA LEU A 290 -3.08 -11.68 -3.10
C LEU A 290 -2.82 -12.98 -2.34
N ASP A 291 -2.32 -12.92 -1.10
CA ASP A 291 -2.16 -14.11 -0.25
C ASP A 291 -3.50 -14.79 0.06
N SER A 292 -4.55 -14.02 0.35
CA SER A 292 -5.90 -14.57 0.59
C SER A 292 -6.45 -15.28 -0.65
N SER A 293 -6.36 -14.64 -1.81
CA SER A 293 -6.80 -15.23 -3.08
C SER A 293 -5.99 -16.46 -3.46
N ARG A 294 -4.67 -16.44 -3.22
CA ARG A 294 -3.80 -17.59 -3.41
C ARG A 294 -4.17 -18.76 -2.49
N LYS A 295 -4.37 -18.50 -1.19
CA LYS A 295 -4.82 -19.53 -0.24
C LYS A 295 -6.15 -20.15 -0.68
N LYS A 296 -7.08 -19.33 -1.18
CA LYS A 296 -8.35 -19.83 -1.75
C LYS A 296 -8.09 -20.72 -2.97
N ALA A 297 -7.26 -20.30 -3.91
CA ALA A 297 -6.89 -21.09 -5.08
C ALA A 297 -6.19 -22.41 -4.70
N ASP A 298 -5.33 -22.39 -3.67
CA ASP A 298 -4.65 -23.58 -3.15
C ASP A 298 -5.67 -24.60 -2.60
N ILE A 299 -6.66 -24.13 -1.81
CA ILE A 299 -7.73 -24.97 -1.27
C ILE A 299 -8.60 -25.58 -2.39
N GLU A 300 -8.86 -24.81 -3.44
CA GLU A 300 -9.61 -25.25 -4.62
C GLU A 300 -8.77 -26.11 -5.59
N GLY A 301 -7.47 -26.31 -5.31
CA GLY A 301 -6.57 -27.11 -6.16
C GLY A 301 -6.25 -26.47 -7.51
N LEU A 302 -6.37 -25.14 -7.61
CA LEU A 302 -6.13 -24.36 -8.84
C LEU A 302 -4.67 -23.95 -9.01
N THR A 303 -3.88 -24.02 -7.93
CA THR A 303 -2.46 -23.70 -7.97
C THR A 303 -1.63 -24.91 -8.38
N THR A 304 -0.44 -24.62 -8.84
CA THR A 304 0.52 -25.60 -9.36
C THR A 304 1.88 -25.38 -8.70
N ARG A 305 2.81 -26.31 -8.92
CA ARG A 305 4.18 -26.17 -8.40
C ARG A 305 4.90 -24.91 -8.90
N THR A 306 4.52 -24.39 -10.07
CA THR A 306 5.13 -23.18 -10.64
C THR A 306 4.74 -21.89 -9.91
N ASP A 307 3.68 -21.92 -9.11
CA ASP A 307 3.28 -20.78 -8.27
C ASP A 307 4.26 -20.55 -7.09
N GLY A 308 5.16 -21.51 -6.84
CA GLY A 308 6.18 -21.44 -5.79
C GLY A 308 5.60 -21.59 -4.39
N ILE A 309 6.40 -21.31 -3.36
CA ILE A 309 5.93 -21.13 -1.99
C ILE A 309 6.42 -19.74 -1.56
N ARG A 310 5.51 -18.91 -1.06
CA ARG A 310 5.83 -17.58 -0.55
C ARG A 310 5.32 -17.49 0.89
N THR A 311 6.13 -16.94 1.78
CA THR A 311 5.70 -16.59 3.13
C THR A 311 4.62 -15.51 3.04
N PRO A 312 3.44 -15.69 3.65
CA PRO A 312 2.40 -14.66 3.65
C PRO A 312 2.91 -13.34 4.22
N VAL A 313 2.46 -12.22 3.67
CA VAL A 313 2.81 -10.86 4.11
C VAL A 313 2.50 -10.70 5.60
N MET A 314 1.37 -11.22 6.04
CA MET A 314 0.93 -11.16 7.43
C MET A 314 1.96 -11.77 8.38
N GLU A 315 2.54 -12.93 8.04
CA GLU A 315 3.58 -13.57 8.85
C GLU A 315 4.83 -12.68 8.95
N LEU A 316 5.22 -12.06 7.84
CA LEU A 316 6.38 -11.15 7.80
C LEU A 316 6.16 -9.85 8.59
N ILE A 317 4.95 -9.27 8.53
CA ILE A 317 4.54 -8.13 9.36
C ILE A 317 4.67 -8.53 10.83
N LEU A 318 4.07 -9.66 11.23
CA LEU A 318 4.08 -10.11 12.62
C LEU A 318 5.48 -10.43 13.11
N ASP A 319 6.34 -11.03 12.28
CA ASP A 319 7.75 -11.27 12.60
C ASP A 319 8.52 -9.97 12.82
N THR A 320 8.30 -8.98 11.95
CA THR A 320 8.95 -7.67 12.05
C THR A 320 8.52 -6.94 13.32
N LEU A 321 7.21 -6.87 13.60
CA LEU A 321 6.67 -6.24 14.82
C LEU A 321 7.04 -7.00 16.10
N SER A 322 7.24 -8.33 16.02
CA SER A 322 7.70 -9.13 17.16
C SER A 322 9.17 -8.91 17.46
N TYR A 323 9.98 -8.68 16.41
CA TYR A 323 11.40 -8.40 16.52
C TYR A 323 11.65 -6.98 17.04
N ASP A 324 10.97 -5.99 16.47
CA ASP A 324 11.02 -4.59 16.88
C ASP A 324 9.67 -4.12 17.43
N LYS A 325 9.53 -4.21 18.75
CA LYS A 325 8.29 -3.85 19.46
C LYS A 325 8.02 -2.35 19.45
N ASP A 326 9.05 -1.52 19.24
CA ASP A 326 8.88 -0.08 19.22
C ASP A 326 8.18 0.38 17.95
N MET A 327 8.20 -0.44 16.89
CA MET A 327 7.41 -0.22 15.66
C MET A 327 5.90 -0.46 15.83
N ILE A 328 5.44 -1.15 16.89
CA ILE A 328 4.02 -1.50 17.04
C ILE A 328 3.13 -0.26 17.07
N SER A 329 3.49 0.74 17.88
CA SER A 329 2.68 1.97 18.00
C SER A 329 2.74 2.82 16.73
N PRO A 330 3.92 3.16 16.17
CA PRO A 330 4.01 3.86 14.89
C PRO A 330 3.23 3.17 13.76
N PHE A 331 3.36 1.86 13.64
CA PHE A 331 2.73 1.10 12.57
C PHE A 331 1.20 1.11 12.67
N LEU A 332 0.64 0.76 13.84
CA LEU A 332 -0.82 0.66 14.02
C LEU A 332 -1.52 2.02 13.97
N GLN A 333 -0.79 3.10 14.23
CA GLN A 333 -1.30 4.46 14.12
C GLN A 333 -1.37 4.94 12.67
N VAL A 334 -0.42 4.56 11.81
CA VAL A 334 -0.39 4.98 10.41
C VAL A 334 -1.15 4.03 9.48
N PHE A 335 -1.28 2.76 9.85
CA PHE A 335 -1.95 1.75 9.03
C PHE A 335 -3.48 1.92 9.08
N ASP A 336 -4.11 2.51 8.07
CA ASP A 336 -5.53 2.90 8.08
C ASP A 336 -6.48 1.92 7.36
N GLU A 337 -6.28 0.61 7.53
CA GLU A 337 -7.21 -0.42 7.05
C GLU A 337 -7.80 -1.18 8.26
N PRO A 338 -9.05 -0.90 8.67
CA PRO A 338 -9.61 -1.41 9.93
C PRO A 338 -9.67 -2.94 10.02
N LYS A 339 -10.03 -3.63 8.93
CA LYS A 339 -10.20 -5.09 8.94
C LYS A 339 -8.84 -5.77 9.12
N LEU A 340 -7.86 -5.37 8.32
CA LEU A 340 -6.50 -5.88 8.41
C LEU A 340 -5.79 -5.45 9.69
N LYS A 341 -6.03 -4.23 10.19
CA LYS A 341 -5.51 -3.78 11.50
C LYS A 341 -5.98 -4.72 12.61
N LEU A 342 -7.28 -5.06 12.62
CA LEU A 342 -7.84 -5.96 13.62
C LEU A 342 -7.29 -7.39 13.47
N GLU A 343 -7.12 -7.86 12.23
CA GLU A 343 -6.50 -9.16 11.94
C GLU A 343 -5.04 -9.22 12.43
N ILE A 344 -4.23 -8.19 12.16
CA ILE A 344 -2.86 -8.06 12.65
C ILE A 344 -2.83 -8.13 14.19
N VAL A 345 -3.69 -7.37 14.86
CA VAL A 345 -3.78 -7.40 16.34
C VAL A 345 -4.15 -8.81 16.83
N SER A 346 -5.14 -9.45 16.22
CA SER A 346 -5.60 -10.79 16.61
C SER A 346 -4.49 -11.82 16.45
N GLN A 347 -3.85 -11.87 15.29
CA GLN A 347 -2.77 -12.81 15.02
C GLN A 347 -1.52 -12.53 15.87
N TYR A 348 -1.23 -11.26 16.18
CA TYR A 348 -0.16 -10.89 17.08
C TYR A 348 -0.39 -11.45 18.49
N PHE A 349 -1.60 -11.32 19.05
CA PHE A 349 -1.93 -11.98 20.31
C PHE A 349 -1.83 -13.50 20.19
N HIS A 350 -2.38 -14.07 19.11
CA HIS A 350 -2.38 -15.51 18.88
C HIS A 350 -0.96 -16.09 18.89
N LYS A 351 0.01 -15.41 18.26
CA LYS A 351 1.44 -15.79 18.25
C LYS A 351 2.03 -15.99 19.65
N TYR A 352 1.59 -15.23 20.64
CA TYR A 352 2.08 -15.34 22.02
C TYR A 352 1.18 -16.16 22.94
N THR A 353 -0.03 -16.49 22.52
CA THR A 353 -1.00 -17.27 23.31
C THR A 353 -1.10 -18.72 22.88
N ALA A 354 -0.79 -19.01 21.61
CA ALA A 354 -0.69 -20.37 21.10
C ALA A 354 0.32 -21.14 21.96
N LYS A 355 -0.14 -22.25 22.55
CA LYS A 355 0.78 -23.18 23.19
C LYS A 355 1.68 -23.76 22.08
N PRO A 356 2.99 -23.93 22.31
CA PRO A 356 3.78 -24.74 21.40
C PRO A 356 3.10 -26.10 21.27
N PRO A 357 3.01 -26.70 20.06
CA PRO A 357 2.39 -28.00 19.91
C PRO A 357 3.21 -29.00 20.71
N THR A 358 2.73 -29.34 21.91
CA THR A 358 3.24 -30.48 22.65
C THR A 358 2.84 -31.69 21.86
N ARG A 359 3.83 -32.22 21.12
CA ARG A 359 3.84 -33.54 20.49
C ARG A 359 3.28 -34.56 21.46
N ASN A 360 1.96 -34.81 21.40
CA ASN A 360 1.19 -35.95 21.90
C ASN A 360 -0.31 -35.64 21.86
N GLN A 361 -0.90 -35.48 20.68
CA GLN A 361 -2.29 -35.87 20.44
C GLN A 361 -2.59 -35.90 18.94
N ARG A 362 -2.68 -37.11 18.39
CA ARG A 362 -3.45 -37.37 17.18
C ARG A 362 -4.91 -37.09 17.53
N SER A 363 -5.41 -35.91 17.20
CA SER A 363 -6.85 -35.69 17.06
C SER A 363 -7.08 -34.80 15.86
N SER A 364 -7.77 -35.36 14.87
CA SER A 364 -8.31 -34.71 13.68
C SER A 364 -9.49 -33.78 14.04
N VAL A 365 -9.27 -32.87 14.97
CA VAL A 365 -10.20 -31.77 15.27
C VAL A 365 -9.63 -30.56 14.55
N PRO A 366 -10.41 -29.86 13.70
CA PRO A 366 -9.96 -28.60 13.11
C PRO A 366 -9.51 -27.69 14.25
N GLN A 367 -8.29 -27.15 14.17
CA GLN A 367 -7.95 -26.04 15.06
C GLN A 367 -8.97 -24.94 14.77
N ASP A 368 -9.69 -24.49 15.81
CA ASP A 368 -10.59 -23.33 15.70
C ASP A 368 -9.82 -22.20 15.02
N ASP A 369 -10.30 -21.78 13.85
CA ASP A 369 -9.76 -20.59 13.19
C ASP A 369 -9.86 -19.44 14.20
N PRO A 370 -8.75 -18.73 14.48
CA PRO A 370 -8.76 -17.69 15.51
C PRO A 370 -9.75 -16.61 15.11
N THR A 371 -10.90 -16.60 15.76
CA THR A 371 -11.89 -15.53 15.61
C THR A 371 -11.22 -14.18 15.77
N VAL A 372 -11.54 -13.24 14.89
CA VAL A 372 -10.87 -11.93 14.77
C VAL A 372 -10.88 -11.14 16.09
N THR A 373 -11.85 -11.38 16.98
CA THR A 373 -11.93 -10.78 18.33
C THR A 373 -11.70 -11.79 19.47
N GLY A 374 -11.40 -13.04 19.15
CA GLY A 374 -11.20 -14.13 20.11
C GLY A 374 -10.04 -13.88 21.08
N PHE A 375 -9.11 -12.99 20.72
CA PHE A 375 -7.99 -12.60 21.59
C PHE A 375 -8.45 -11.94 22.89
N PHE A 376 -9.67 -11.42 23.03
CA PHE A 376 -10.15 -10.90 24.32
C PHE A 376 -10.23 -11.99 25.41
N LYS A 377 -10.35 -13.28 25.04
CA LYS A 377 -10.35 -14.42 25.98
C LYS A 377 -9.08 -14.47 26.84
N CYS A 378 -7.98 -13.92 26.32
CA CYS A 378 -6.70 -13.75 26.99
C CYS A 378 -6.74 -12.97 28.30
N PHE A 379 -7.73 -12.10 28.46
CA PHE A 379 -7.85 -11.19 29.61
C PHE A 379 -8.93 -11.62 30.60
N LEU A 380 -9.55 -12.78 30.41
CA LEU A 380 -10.61 -13.25 31.32
C LEU A 380 -10.07 -13.69 32.68
N ASN A 381 -8.82 -14.17 32.75
CA ASN A 381 -8.19 -14.60 34.00
C ASN A 381 -6.85 -13.89 34.26
N SER A 382 -6.47 -13.76 35.52
CA SER A 382 -5.26 -13.03 35.94
C SER A 382 -3.97 -13.75 35.52
N ALA A 383 -3.97 -15.08 35.49
CA ALA A 383 -2.80 -15.87 35.09
C ALA A 383 -2.45 -15.70 33.61
N SER A 384 -3.44 -15.74 32.72
CA SER A 384 -3.30 -15.53 31.27
C SER A 384 -2.92 -14.09 30.98
N THR A 385 -3.56 -13.14 31.67
CA THR A 385 -3.22 -11.71 31.58
C THR A 385 -1.75 -11.49 31.94
N LYS A 386 -1.29 -12.02 33.08
CA LYS A 386 0.11 -11.93 33.50
C LYS A 386 1.07 -12.60 32.51
N GLY A 387 0.68 -13.74 31.95
CA GLY A 387 1.48 -14.46 30.95
C GLY A 387 1.69 -13.63 29.67
N ILE A 388 0.64 -12.97 29.19
CA ILE A 388 0.68 -12.16 27.97
C ILE A 388 1.45 -10.86 28.21
N VAL A 389 1.20 -10.18 29.32
CA VAL A 389 1.95 -8.98 29.71
C VAL A 389 3.45 -9.29 29.81
N LYS A 390 3.82 -10.47 30.34
CA LYS A 390 5.22 -10.90 30.40
C LYS A 390 5.85 -11.12 29.01
N LYS A 391 5.11 -11.68 28.06
CA LYS A 391 5.62 -12.00 26.71
C LYS A 391 5.67 -10.77 25.80
N ILE A 392 4.57 -10.03 25.77
CA ILE A 392 4.39 -8.90 24.85
C ILE A 392 4.93 -7.61 25.47
N GLY A 393 4.67 -7.38 26.75
CA GLY A 393 4.96 -6.13 27.46
C GLY A 393 3.68 -5.31 27.66
N ALA A 394 3.52 -4.71 28.85
CA ALA A 394 2.30 -3.99 29.23
C ALA A 394 1.96 -2.84 28.27
N LYS A 395 2.96 -2.05 27.85
CA LYS A 395 2.77 -0.93 26.92
C LYS A 395 2.22 -1.38 25.56
N ALA A 396 2.85 -2.37 24.94
CA ALA A 396 2.42 -2.92 23.67
C ALA A 396 1.01 -3.55 23.74
N VAL A 397 0.67 -4.23 24.84
CA VAL A 397 -0.69 -4.76 25.05
C VAL A 397 -1.74 -3.63 25.08
N GLN A 398 -1.46 -2.53 25.78
CA GLN A 398 -2.39 -1.39 25.83
C GLN A 398 -2.59 -0.76 24.43
N VAL A 399 -1.51 -0.60 23.67
CA VAL A 399 -1.55 -0.08 22.29
C VAL A 399 -2.37 -1.01 21.38
N LEU A 400 -2.13 -2.32 21.42
CA LEU A 400 -2.86 -3.31 20.65
C LEU A 400 -4.36 -3.31 20.96
N LEU A 401 -4.73 -3.27 22.24
CA LEU A 401 -6.13 -3.23 22.67
C LEU A 401 -6.83 -1.94 22.24
N ALA A 402 -6.15 -0.80 22.31
CA ALA A 402 -6.72 0.48 21.90
C ALA A 402 -6.98 0.53 20.38
N HIS A 403 -6.01 0.09 19.58
CA HIS A 403 -6.18 0.05 18.12
C HIS A 403 -7.16 -1.03 17.66
N ALA A 404 -7.30 -2.15 18.39
CA ALA A 404 -8.38 -3.09 18.14
C ALA A 404 -9.76 -2.47 18.35
N LEU A 405 -9.96 -1.71 19.43
CA LEU A 405 -11.22 -0.99 19.64
C LEU A 405 -11.47 0.02 18.51
N GLN A 406 -10.46 0.80 18.15
CA GLN A 406 -10.55 1.76 17.04
C GLN A 406 -10.97 1.10 15.74
N ALA A 407 -10.34 -0.02 15.38
CA ALA A 407 -10.71 -0.80 14.20
C ALA A 407 -12.16 -1.30 14.28
N CYS A 408 -12.56 -1.88 15.41
CA CYS A 408 -13.92 -2.37 15.61
C CYS A 408 -14.99 -1.29 15.49
N MET A 409 -14.69 -0.04 15.86
CA MET A 409 -15.63 1.08 15.73
C MET A 409 -15.83 1.54 14.28
N LEU A 410 -14.83 1.31 13.42
CA LEU A 410 -14.88 1.69 12.00
C LEU A 410 -15.45 0.59 11.10
N LEU A 411 -15.59 -0.63 11.61
CA LEU A 411 -16.10 -1.77 10.86
C LEU A 411 -17.65 -1.82 10.86
N PRO A 412 -18.28 -2.23 9.75
CA PRO A 412 -19.71 -2.52 9.72
C PRO A 412 -20.10 -3.63 10.71
N PRO A 413 -21.31 -3.59 11.31
CA PRO A 413 -21.76 -4.60 12.26
C PRO A 413 -21.70 -6.04 11.71
N GLU A 414 -21.94 -6.23 10.42
CA GLU A 414 -21.94 -7.54 9.75
C GLU A 414 -20.56 -8.20 9.81
N GLN A 415 -19.50 -7.42 9.66
CA GLN A 415 -18.11 -7.91 9.71
C GLN A 415 -17.65 -8.19 11.15
N LEU A 416 -18.31 -7.59 12.15
CA LEU A 416 -18.04 -7.86 13.56
C LEU A 416 -18.69 -9.18 14.02
N VAL A 417 -19.84 -9.55 13.44
CA VAL A 417 -20.60 -10.77 13.81
C VAL A 417 -19.90 -12.05 13.36
N GLU A 418 -19.20 -12.02 12.22
CA GLU A 418 -18.45 -13.18 11.68
C GLU A 418 -17.37 -13.68 12.67
N GLY A 419 -16.91 -12.83 13.60
CA GLY A 419 -15.96 -13.19 14.66
C GLY A 419 -16.57 -13.50 16.04
N ILE A 420 -17.88 -13.36 16.25
CA ILE A 420 -18.52 -13.42 17.59
C ILE A 420 -19.42 -14.66 17.77
N SER A 421 -19.67 -15.44 16.71
CA SER A 421 -20.64 -16.57 16.69
C SER A 421 -20.47 -17.68 17.75
N GLU A 422 -19.46 -17.65 18.60
CA GLU A 422 -19.33 -18.59 19.73
C GLU A 422 -19.46 -17.98 21.13
N LEU A 423 -19.64 -16.66 21.26
CA LEU A 423 -19.77 -16.02 22.58
C LEU A 423 -21.22 -15.60 22.83
N ASN A 424 -22.02 -16.57 23.26
CA ASN A 424 -23.36 -16.47 23.84
C ASN A 424 -24.52 -16.24 22.86
N ALA A 425 -25.20 -17.32 22.48
CA ALA A 425 -26.54 -17.34 21.89
C ALA A 425 -27.66 -16.86 22.86
N ALA A 426 -27.31 -16.11 23.90
CA ALA A 426 -28.22 -15.65 24.94
C ALA A 426 -27.91 -14.20 25.29
N THR A 427 -28.22 -13.27 24.37
CA THR A 427 -28.73 -11.90 24.55
C THR A 427 -28.58 -11.20 23.18
N LYS A 428 -29.62 -10.52 22.69
CA LYS A 428 -29.54 -9.61 21.52
C LYS A 428 -28.70 -8.36 21.84
N SER A 429 -27.47 -8.51 22.32
CA SER A 429 -26.57 -7.39 22.57
C SER A 429 -25.84 -7.04 21.28
N ASN A 430 -25.73 -5.75 20.98
CA ASN A 430 -24.94 -5.27 19.83
C ASN A 430 -23.49 -5.80 19.97
N PRO A 431 -22.89 -6.36 18.90
CA PRO A 431 -21.51 -6.88 18.95
C PRO A 431 -20.50 -5.84 19.46
N LEU A 432 -20.72 -4.56 19.15
CA LEU A 432 -19.87 -3.47 19.64
C LEU A 432 -19.98 -3.27 21.16
N ASP A 433 -21.14 -3.50 21.77
CA ASP A 433 -21.30 -3.39 23.23
C ASP A 433 -20.51 -4.48 23.95
N THR A 434 -20.50 -5.69 23.39
CA THR A 434 -19.69 -6.81 23.89
C THR A 434 -18.20 -6.47 23.80
N ILE A 435 -17.75 -5.90 22.67
CA ILE A 435 -16.37 -5.46 22.49
C ILE A 435 -16.00 -4.38 23.51
N CYS A 436 -16.85 -3.35 23.69
CA CYS A 436 -16.60 -2.29 24.67
C CYS A 436 -16.47 -2.83 26.10
N LYS A 437 -17.35 -3.77 26.49
CA LYS A 437 -17.27 -4.47 27.79
C LYS A 437 -15.97 -5.26 27.92
N ASN A 438 -15.56 -5.96 26.86
CA ASN A 438 -14.33 -6.74 26.84
C ASN A 438 -13.09 -5.85 26.97
N VAL A 439 -13.05 -4.70 26.32
CA VAL A 439 -11.95 -3.73 26.44
C VAL A 439 -11.84 -3.19 27.86
N ILE A 440 -12.95 -2.71 28.44
CA ILE A 440 -12.97 -2.20 29.83
C ILE A 440 -12.51 -3.29 30.80
N SER A 441 -13.01 -4.52 30.64
CA SER A 441 -12.60 -5.67 31.42
C SER A 441 -11.09 -5.96 31.28
N ALA A 442 -10.56 -5.95 30.06
CA ALA A 442 -9.15 -6.18 29.79
C ALA A 442 -8.24 -5.14 30.48
N PHE A 443 -8.56 -3.84 30.38
CA PHE A 443 -7.79 -2.79 31.05
C PHE A 443 -7.89 -2.86 32.58
N THR A 444 -9.05 -3.24 33.11
CA THR A 444 -9.22 -3.46 34.56
C THR A 444 -8.31 -4.60 35.03
N ARG A 445 -8.28 -5.71 34.29
CA ARG A 445 -7.44 -6.88 34.59
C ARG A 445 -5.96 -6.60 34.48
N LEU A 446 -5.54 -5.78 33.51
CA LEU A 446 -4.16 -5.32 33.42
C LEU A 446 -3.74 -4.56 34.67
N LYS A 447 -4.58 -3.64 35.16
CA LYS A 447 -4.32 -2.85 36.38
C LYS A 447 -4.36 -3.70 37.67
N GLU A 448 -5.23 -4.70 37.74
CA GLU A 448 -5.26 -5.66 38.86
C GLU A 448 -4.00 -6.52 38.91
N THR A 449 -3.46 -6.89 37.75
CA THR A 449 -2.29 -7.76 37.62
C THR A 449 -0.99 -7.04 37.97
N ASP A 450 -0.91 -5.74 37.66
CA ASP A 450 0.19 -4.87 38.04
C ASP A 450 -0.36 -3.52 38.53
N LYS A 451 -0.43 -3.37 39.85
CA LYS A 451 -0.95 -2.15 40.50
C LYS A 451 -0.13 -0.90 40.18
N ASN A 452 1.13 -1.07 39.81
CA ASN A 452 2.05 0.02 39.48
C ASN A 452 2.03 0.36 37.97
N MET A 453 1.32 -0.43 37.16
CA MET A 453 1.21 -0.19 35.72
C MET A 453 0.42 1.09 35.46
N GLU A 454 1.07 2.06 34.84
CA GLU A 454 0.40 3.24 34.35
C GLU A 454 -0.37 2.92 33.05
N ILE A 455 -1.63 3.39 32.99
CA ILE A 455 -2.41 3.34 31.75
C ILE A 455 -1.93 4.49 30.87
N LEU A 456 -1.42 4.14 29.69
CA LEU A 456 -0.96 5.08 28.67
C LEU A 456 -2.10 6.00 28.21
N PRO A 457 -1.81 7.20 27.68
CA PRO A 457 -2.83 8.11 27.15
C PRO A 457 -3.80 7.43 26.17
N ILE A 458 -3.26 6.66 25.22
CA ILE A 458 -4.06 5.89 24.24
C ILE A 458 -4.97 4.85 24.90
N GLY A 459 -4.52 4.24 26.00
CA GLY A 459 -5.33 3.29 26.78
C GLY A 459 -6.44 4.00 27.56
N LYS A 460 -6.16 5.17 28.13
CA LYS A 460 -7.17 6.01 28.80
C LYS A 460 -8.26 6.43 27.83
N GLU A 461 -7.89 6.88 26.63
CA GLU A 461 -8.81 7.23 25.56
C GLU A 461 -9.68 6.03 25.14
N ALA A 462 -9.08 4.86 24.91
CA ALA A 462 -9.82 3.66 24.54
C ALA A 462 -10.87 3.26 25.61
N VAL A 463 -10.49 3.27 26.89
CA VAL A 463 -11.41 2.96 27.99
C VAL A 463 -12.53 4.01 28.11
N PHE A 464 -12.19 5.29 27.99
CA PHE A 464 -13.16 6.37 28.02
C PHE A 464 -14.17 6.27 26.86
N THR A 465 -13.69 6.03 25.64
CA THR A 465 -14.52 5.85 24.45
C THR A 465 -15.45 4.64 24.60
N ALA A 466 -14.92 3.49 25.04
CA ALA A 466 -15.74 2.30 25.29
C ALA A 466 -16.84 2.54 26.34
N ALA A 467 -16.52 3.25 27.43
CA ALA A 467 -17.49 3.58 28.47
C ALA A 467 -18.56 4.57 27.97
N THR A 468 -18.18 5.52 27.13
CA THR A 468 -19.08 6.50 26.52
C THR A 468 -20.08 5.82 25.59
N ILE A 469 -19.62 4.91 24.72
CA ILE A 469 -20.49 4.13 23.82
C ILE A 469 -21.52 3.32 24.60
N LEU A 470 -21.10 2.64 25.67
CA LEU A 470 -22.00 1.87 26.52
C LEU A 470 -23.00 2.74 27.30
N SER A 471 -22.64 4.00 27.59
CA SER A 471 -23.51 4.92 28.32
C SER A 471 -24.51 5.61 27.40
N ALA A 472 -24.14 5.94 26.16
CA ALA A 472 -25.02 6.55 25.16
C ALA A 472 -26.11 5.60 24.63
N ARG A 473 -26.00 4.30 24.92
CA ARG A 473 -26.94 3.24 24.50
C ARG A 473 -27.83 2.71 25.63
N LYS A 474 -27.67 3.26 26.83
CA LYS A 474 -28.61 3.10 27.96
C LYS A 474 -29.65 4.20 27.90
#